data_AF-A0A015YFZ1-F1
#
_entry.id   AF-A0A015YFZ1-F1
#
_cell.length_a   1.000
_cell.length_b   1.000
_cell.length_c   1.000
_cell.angle_alpha   90.00
_cell.angle_beta   90.00
_cell.angle_gamma   90.00
#
_symmetry.space_group_name_H-M   'P 1'
#
loop_
_entity.id
_entity.type
_entity.pdbx_description
1 polymer ?
#
loop_
_entity_poly.entity_id
_entity_poly.type
_entity_poly.pdbx_seq_one_letter_code
_entity_poly.pdbx_strand_id
1 'polypeptide(L)'
;MKARVKSTGVLIDVIPKINTNALHSGDNLYVCDNMVFRECELDFLNIGNSAIDWEQRRYELAKAAMQGILSDNTEVGYACSEADYKKGEKHTIPISIARFAIACADALINELMNKNDRSIKE
;
A
#
# COMPACT_ATOMS: atom_id res chain seq x y z
N MET A 1 1.48 19.39 3.92
CA MET A 1 0.79 18.22 4.49
C MET A 1 -0.48 18.00 3.68
N LYS A 2 -0.99 16.78 3.58
CA LYS A 2 -2.30 16.55 2.94
C LYS A 2 -3.36 16.34 4.01
N ALA A 3 -4.53 16.91 3.81
CA ALA A 3 -5.65 16.75 4.71
C ALA A 3 -6.95 16.57 3.94
N ARG A 4 -7.91 15.89 4.55
CA ARG A 4 -9.29 15.85 4.11
C ARG A 4 -10.10 16.84 4.93
N VAL A 5 -10.89 17.69 4.27
CA VAL A 5 -11.83 18.59 4.95
C VAL A 5 -13.02 17.77 5.43
N LYS A 6 -13.32 17.77 6.73
CA LYS A 6 -14.37 16.91 7.31
C LYS A 6 -15.77 17.18 6.77
N SER A 7 -16.09 18.45 6.52
CA SER A 7 -17.44 18.86 6.07
C SER A 7 -17.72 18.50 4.60
N THR A 8 -16.71 18.39 3.76
CA THR A 8 -16.87 18.18 2.30
C THR A 8 -16.25 16.87 1.80
N GLY A 9 -15.35 16.26 2.57
CA GLY A 9 -14.57 15.10 2.15
C GLY A 9 -13.48 15.40 1.11
N VAL A 10 -13.28 16.68 0.74
CA VAL A 10 -12.31 17.08 -0.29
C VAL A 10 -10.88 16.99 0.24
N LEU A 11 -9.96 16.52 -0.60
CA LEU A 11 -8.53 16.45 -0.32
C LEU A 11 -7.82 17.75 -0.71
N ILE A 12 -7.05 18.30 0.21
CA ILE A 12 -6.32 19.56 0.04
C ILE A 12 -4.88 19.43 0.55
N ASP A 13 -3.99 20.23 -0.02
CA ASP A 13 -2.63 20.42 0.46
C ASP A 13 -2.59 21.62 1.41
N VAL A 14 -2.20 21.39 2.66
CA VAL A 14 -2.18 22.41 3.72
C VAL A 14 -0.78 22.65 4.26
N ILE A 15 -0.51 23.90 4.59
CA ILE A 15 0.73 24.36 5.22
C ILE A 15 0.40 24.77 6.66
N PRO A 16 1.10 24.24 7.69
CA PRO A 16 0.88 24.67 9.06
C PRO A 16 1.30 26.14 9.22
N LYS A 17 0.48 26.91 9.93
CA LYS A 17 0.75 28.31 10.24
C LYS A 17 0.74 28.49 11.75
N ILE A 18 1.86 28.98 12.27
CA ILE A 18 2.01 29.25 13.71
C ILE A 18 0.99 30.33 14.11
N ASN A 19 0.14 30.00 15.08
CA ASN A 19 -0.80 30.95 15.67
C ASN A 19 -0.05 31.83 16.68
N THR A 20 0.46 32.98 16.22
CA THR A 20 1.17 33.93 17.08
C THR A 20 0.26 34.65 18.09
N ASN A 21 -1.06 34.50 17.96
CA ASN A 21 -2.08 35.16 18.79
C ASN A 21 -2.82 34.17 19.72
N ALA A 22 -2.22 33.01 20.02
CA ALA A 22 -2.81 31.96 20.85
C ALA A 22 -2.87 32.34 22.34
N LEU A 23 -3.62 33.39 22.69
CA LEU A 23 -4.02 33.68 24.07
C LEU A 23 -5.23 32.82 24.47
N HIS A 24 -6.03 32.34 23.49
CA HIS A 24 -7.36 31.76 23.74
C HIS A 24 -7.73 30.51 22.92
N SER A 25 -6.86 30.01 22.03
CA SER A 25 -7.15 28.79 21.27
C SER A 25 -5.85 28.03 21.01
N GLY A 26 -5.79 26.80 21.52
CA GLY A 26 -4.64 25.91 21.36
C GLY A 26 -4.60 25.17 20.02
N ASP A 27 -5.59 25.39 19.14
CA ASP A 27 -5.66 24.72 17.85
C ASP A 27 -4.61 25.26 16.89
N ASN A 28 -3.89 24.35 16.22
CA ASN A 28 -3.02 24.72 15.11
C ASN A 28 -3.85 25.21 13.92
N LEU A 29 -3.32 26.20 13.21
CA LEU A 29 -3.93 26.74 11.98
C LEU A 29 -3.23 26.15 10.76
N TYR A 30 -4.02 25.91 9.72
CA TYR A 30 -3.58 25.33 8.47
C TYR A 30 -4.10 26.15 7.31
N VAL A 31 -3.27 26.39 6.30
CA VAL A 31 -3.63 27.22 5.15
C VAL A 31 -3.53 26.41 3.88
N CYS A 32 -4.57 26.50 3.04
CA CYS A 32 -4.59 26.06 1.66
C CYS A 32 -5.05 27.25 0.82
N ASP A 33 -4.18 27.77 -0.06
CA ASP A 33 -4.40 28.99 -0.84
C ASP A 33 -4.87 30.18 0.03
N ASN A 34 -6.09 30.67 -0.21
CA ASN A 34 -6.70 31.78 0.53
C ASN A 34 -7.63 31.32 1.66
N MET A 35 -7.70 30.02 1.95
CA MET A 35 -8.54 29.46 3.01
C MET A 35 -7.70 29.09 4.24
N VAL A 36 -8.26 29.36 5.41
CA VAL A 36 -7.69 29.01 6.71
C VAL A 36 -8.59 27.98 7.37
N PHE A 37 -7.98 26.90 7.85
CA PHE A 37 -8.61 25.79 8.54
C PHE A 37 -8.02 25.66 9.94
N ARG A 38 -8.85 25.26 10.90
CA ARG A 38 -8.41 24.75 12.19
C ARG A 38 -8.07 23.26 12.08
N GLU A 39 -7.17 22.81 12.94
CA GLU A 39 -6.86 21.39 13.13
C GLU A 39 -8.13 20.52 13.25
N CYS A 40 -9.11 20.96 14.04
CA CYS A 40 -10.35 20.21 14.27
C CYS A 40 -11.22 20.03 13.00
N GLU A 41 -11.02 20.84 11.96
CA GLU A 41 -11.77 20.81 10.69
C GLU A 41 -11.15 19.87 9.65
N LEU A 42 -9.94 19.39 9.94
CA LEU A 42 -9.13 18.58 9.05
C LEU A 42 -8.93 17.17 9.60
N ASP A 43 -8.94 16.19 8.70
CA ASP A 43 -8.35 14.88 8.93
C ASP A 43 -7.01 14.84 8.20
N PHE A 44 -5.90 14.92 8.94
CA PHE A 44 -4.58 14.82 8.33
C PHE A 44 -4.39 13.44 7.74
N LEU A 45 -4.28 13.39 6.43
CA LEU A 45 -3.86 12.20 5.75
C LEU A 45 -2.36 12.11 5.95
N ASN A 46 -1.94 11.11 6.70
CA ASN A 46 -0.54 10.78 6.84
C ASN A 46 -0.07 10.23 5.48
N ILE A 47 0.16 11.08 4.47
CA ILE A 47 0.48 10.64 3.09
C ILE A 47 1.90 10.08 2.98
N GLY A 48 2.69 10.13 4.05
CA GLY A 48 3.87 9.28 4.20
C GLY A 48 3.58 7.86 4.74
N ASN A 49 2.36 7.60 5.22
CA ASN A 49 2.00 6.38 5.95
C ASN A 49 0.46 6.19 6.11
N SER A 50 -0.32 6.25 5.02
CA SER A 50 -1.34 5.19 4.89
C SER A 50 -0.49 3.96 4.68
N ALA A 51 -0.04 3.34 5.77
CA ALA A 51 0.85 2.20 5.74
C ALA A 51 0.25 1.25 4.72
N ILE A 52 0.92 1.10 3.57
CA ILE A 52 0.46 0.18 2.55
C ILE A 52 0.34 -1.14 3.30
N ASP A 53 -0.88 -1.65 3.38
CA ASP A 53 -1.09 -2.95 3.96
C ASP A 53 -0.46 -3.95 2.99
N TRP A 54 0.82 -4.21 3.22
CA TRP A 54 1.64 -5.04 2.35
C TRP A 54 1.14 -6.47 2.33
N GLU A 55 0.48 -6.92 3.41
CA GLU A 55 -0.15 -8.23 3.46
C GLU A 55 -1.39 -8.27 2.57
N GLN A 56 -2.29 -7.28 2.67
CA GLN A 56 -3.43 -7.17 1.77
C GLN A 56 -2.98 -7.01 0.31
N ARG A 57 -1.92 -6.23 0.06
CA ARG A 57 -1.38 -6.03 -1.28
C ARG A 57 -0.79 -7.31 -1.86
N ARG A 58 -0.07 -8.10 -1.04
CA ARG A 58 0.46 -9.41 -1.40
C ARG A 58 -0.67 -10.38 -1.75
N TYR A 59 -1.75 -10.40 -0.97
CA TYR A 59 -2.92 -11.22 -1.26
C TYR A 59 -3.54 -10.90 -2.63
N GLU A 60 -3.77 -9.63 -2.93
CA GLU A 60 -4.35 -9.21 -4.23
C GLU A 60 -3.43 -9.58 -5.41
N LEU A 61 -2.12 -9.42 -5.25
CA LEU A 61 -1.13 -9.82 -6.26
C LEU A 61 -1.10 -11.33 -6.48
N ALA A 62 -1.09 -12.11 -5.40
CA ALA A 62 -1.10 -13.57 -5.49
C ALA A 62 -2.39 -14.06 -6.16
N LYS A 63 -3.55 -13.51 -5.78
CA LYS A 63 -4.83 -13.83 -6.42
C LYS A 63 -4.82 -13.53 -7.93
N ALA A 64 -4.26 -12.40 -8.35
CA ALA A 64 -4.12 -12.07 -9.77
C ALA A 64 -3.18 -13.05 -10.50
N ALA A 65 -2.06 -13.42 -9.89
CA ALA A 65 -1.16 -14.44 -10.44
C ALA A 65 -1.85 -15.80 -10.56
N MET A 66 -2.61 -16.24 -9.54
CA MET A 66 -3.39 -17.48 -9.57
C MET A 66 -4.37 -17.52 -10.74
N GLN A 67 -5.02 -16.40 -11.06
CA GLN A 67 -5.92 -16.32 -12.21
C GLN A 67 -5.18 -16.57 -13.54
N GLY A 68 -3.97 -16.03 -13.69
CA GLY A 68 -3.11 -16.30 -14.85
C GLY A 68 -2.67 -17.76 -14.91
N ILE A 69 -2.18 -18.31 -13.79
CA ILE A 69 -1.72 -19.70 -13.69
C ILE A 69 -2.85 -20.68 -14.05
N LEU A 70 -4.06 -20.43 -13.57
CA LEU A 70 -5.23 -21.29 -13.81
C LEU A 70 -5.85 -21.13 -15.21
N SER A 71 -5.37 -20.18 -16.02
CA SER A 71 -5.94 -19.93 -17.35
C SER A 71 -5.55 -20.98 -18.39
N ASP A 72 -4.47 -21.73 -18.16
CA ASP A 72 -3.95 -22.72 -19.08
C ASP A 72 -3.24 -23.88 -18.36
N ASN A 73 -3.35 -25.11 -18.89
CA ASN A 73 -2.76 -26.29 -18.27
C ASN A 73 -1.23 -26.33 -18.31
N THR A 74 -0.60 -25.71 -19.31
CA THR A 74 0.85 -25.55 -19.38
C THR A 74 1.35 -24.65 -18.25
N GLU A 75 0.65 -23.56 -17.97
CA GLU A 75 0.97 -22.66 -16.84
C GLU A 75 0.78 -23.35 -15.48
N VAL A 76 -0.29 -24.14 -15.32
CA VAL A 76 -0.47 -24.99 -14.13
C VAL A 76 0.70 -25.96 -13.99
N GLY A 77 1.11 -26.61 -15.07
CA GLY A 77 2.25 -27.54 -15.10
C GLY A 77 3.55 -26.88 -14.66
N TYR A 78 3.84 -25.68 -15.17
CA TYR A 78 5.01 -24.87 -14.80
C TYR A 78 4.97 -24.46 -13.32
N ALA A 79 3.84 -23.92 -12.85
CA ALA A 79 3.68 -23.59 -11.43
C ALA A 79 3.85 -24.81 -10.51
N CYS A 80 3.47 -26.01 -10.97
CA CYS A 80 3.67 -27.24 -10.22
C CYS A 80 5.13 -27.69 -10.17
N SER A 81 5.94 -27.42 -11.20
CA SER A 81 7.36 -27.80 -11.24
C SER A 81 8.23 -26.92 -10.36
N GLU A 82 7.88 -25.64 -10.23
CA GLU A 82 8.64 -24.65 -9.47
C GLU A 82 8.20 -24.54 -7.99
N ALA A 83 7.16 -25.25 -7.58
CA ALA A 83 6.66 -25.17 -6.21
C ALA A 83 7.57 -25.92 -5.22
N ASP A 84 7.99 -25.23 -4.17
CA ASP A 84 8.72 -25.83 -3.05
C ASP A 84 7.79 -26.62 -2.12
N TYR A 85 8.25 -27.80 -1.67
CA TYR A 85 7.55 -28.65 -0.72
C TYR A 85 8.44 -29.06 0.44
N LYS A 86 7.83 -29.20 1.63
CA LYS A 86 8.54 -29.77 2.77
C LYS A 86 8.67 -31.28 2.60
N LYS A 87 9.75 -31.86 3.12
CA LYS A 87 9.96 -33.31 3.10
C LYS A 87 8.78 -34.03 3.77
N GLY A 88 8.15 -34.95 3.04
CA GLY A 88 7.00 -35.73 3.52
C GLY A 88 5.65 -35.00 3.41
N GLU A 89 5.61 -33.81 2.82
CA GLU A 89 4.38 -33.11 2.53
C GLU A 89 3.64 -33.76 1.36
N LYS A 90 2.30 -33.69 1.37
CA LYS A 90 1.49 -34.13 0.24
C LYS A 90 1.56 -33.10 -0.88
N HIS A 91 2.09 -33.49 -2.03
CA HIS A 91 2.12 -32.64 -3.21
C HIS A 91 0.74 -32.66 -3.87
N THR A 92 0.09 -31.50 -3.95
CA THR A 92 -1.21 -31.36 -4.62
C THR A 92 -1.19 -30.10 -5.46
N ILE A 93 -1.87 -30.15 -6.61
CA ILE A 93 -1.97 -29.02 -7.55
C ILE A 93 -2.42 -27.72 -6.85
N PRO A 94 -3.45 -27.73 -5.96
CA PRO A 94 -3.85 -26.50 -5.26
C PRO A 94 -2.73 -25.90 -4.39
N ILE A 95 -1.93 -26.74 -3.71
CA ILE A 95 -0.81 -26.28 -2.89
C ILE A 95 0.27 -25.65 -3.78
N SER A 96 0.57 -26.26 -4.92
CA SER A 96 1.57 -25.74 -5.86
C SER A 96 1.18 -24.36 -6.38
N ILE A 97 -0.05 -24.23 -6.87
CA ILE A 97 -0.57 -22.98 -7.44
C ILE A 97 -0.56 -21.86 -6.39
N ALA A 98 -1.03 -22.15 -5.18
CA ALA A 98 -1.06 -21.17 -4.10
C ALA A 98 0.35 -20.68 -3.74
N ARG A 99 1.32 -21.60 -3.63
CA ARG A 99 2.71 -21.26 -3.29
C ARG A 99 3.40 -20.47 -4.40
N PHE A 100 3.25 -20.91 -5.64
CA PHE A 100 3.86 -20.24 -6.78
C PHE A 100 3.32 -18.81 -6.93
N ALA A 101 2.00 -18.61 -6.79
CA ALA A 101 1.40 -17.29 -6.84
C ALA A 101 1.88 -16.36 -5.71
N ILE A 102 2.05 -16.88 -4.50
CA ILE A 102 2.63 -16.14 -3.38
C ILE A 102 4.09 -15.74 -3.71
N ALA A 103 4.88 -16.66 -4.26
CA ALA A 103 6.27 -16.38 -4.65
C ALA A 103 6.34 -15.29 -5.74
N CYS A 104 5.43 -15.30 -6.73
CA CYS A 104 5.32 -14.22 -7.72
C CYS A 104 5.01 -12.86 -7.07
N ALA A 105 4.08 -12.83 -6.12
CA ALA A 105 3.72 -11.61 -5.40
C ALA A 105 4.91 -11.06 -4.58
N ASP A 106 5.63 -11.93 -3.89
CA ASP A 106 6.81 -11.57 -3.09
C ASP A 106 7.94 -11.01 -3.98
N ALA A 107 8.22 -11.67 -5.10
CA ALA A 107 9.23 -11.21 -6.06
C ALA A 107 8.88 -9.82 -6.60
N LEU A 108 7.63 -9.57 -6.95
CA LEU A 108 7.19 -8.28 -7.45
C LEU A 108 7.29 -7.18 -6.39
N ILE A 109 6.88 -7.46 -5.14
CA ILE A 109 7.00 -6.50 -4.04
C ILE A 109 8.48 -6.16 -3.80
N ASN A 110 9.37 -7.16 -3.76
CA ASN A 110 10.80 -6.95 -3.57
C ASN A 110 11.40 -6.06 -4.67
N GLU A 111 11.06 -6.30 -5.94
CA GLU A 111 11.50 -5.47 -7.07
C GLU A 111 11.02 -4.01 -6.96
N LEU A 112 9.77 -3.80 -6.54
CA LEU A 112 9.21 -2.46 -6.38
C LEU A 112 9.85 -1.70 -5.21
N MET A 113 10.06 -2.37 -4.07
CA MET A 113 10.69 -1.78 -2.90
C MET A 113 12.16 -1.42 -3.17
N ASN A 114 12.90 -2.28 -3.87
CA ASN A 114 14.28 -2.03 -4.28
C ASN A 114 14.42 -0.89 -5.30
N LYS A 115 13.35 -0.54 -6.04
CA LYS A 115 13.34 0.65 -6.92
C LYS A 115 13.08 1.93 -6.12
N ASN A 116 12.19 1.89 -5.13
CA ASN A 116 11.90 3.04 -4.28
C ASN A 116 13.15 3.50 -3.49
N ASP A 117 13.97 2.57 -3.00
CA ASP A 117 15.23 2.89 -2.32
C ASP A 117 16.30 3.50 -3.26
N ARG A 118 16.23 3.24 -4.57
CA ARG A 118 17.12 3.84 -5.56
C ARG A 118 16.69 5.24 -5.96
N SER A 119 15.39 5.52 -6.06
CA SER A 119 14.87 6.86 -6.39
C SER A 119 15.06 7.93 -5.31
N ILE A 120 15.44 7.54 -4.09
CA ILE A 120 15.73 8.49 -2.98
C ILE A 120 17.21 8.91 -2.97
N LYS A 121 18.06 8.29 -3.81
CA LYS A 121 19.52 8.52 -3.85
C LYS A 121 20.01 9.31 -5.07
N GLU A 122 19.12 9.81 -5.91
CA GLU A 122 19.42 10.70 -7.05
C GLU A 122 18.85 12.10 -6.79
#